data_AF-A0A1H9IYV8-F1
#
_entry.id   AF-A0A1H9IYV8-F1
#
_cell.length_a   1.000
_cell.length_b   1.000
_cell.length_c   1.000
_cell.angle_alpha   90.00
_cell.angle_beta   90.00
_cell.angle_gamma   90.00
#
_symmetry.space_group_name_H-M   'P 1'
#
loop_
_entity.id
_entity.type
_entity.pdbx_description
1 polymer ?
#
loop_
_entity_poly.entity_id
_entity_poly.type
_entity_poly.pdbx_seq_one_letter_code
_entity_poly.pdbx_strand_id
1 'polypeptide(L)'
;MKQKVTAVFDIGKTNKKFFLFDKDFKEVHKEYISFEEIEDEDGHPTENLPALKKWLKKVFDRILEKKKFTVEAINFSTYGASFVHIDVNGKPLTPLYNYTKPLPKSIVDSFFEKYGPKEEFLKTTGCVDLSMLNSGLQLYWLKNTQPEIFSKIKYSLHLPQYLSYVFTGIPLSEYTSIGCHTALWDFGKKDYHDWVYKEGLNKILPPIVSTETSINMNYNGNRIKIGVGIHDSSAALLPYVRSIKKKFVLVSTGTWSIVFNPFAGDQTLDEAYNSDTLNYMRINGRPVKATRVFLGNEYKLQVEKLNKHFGVNDEYHRTVSFNYDTYLEIMKDFKHCFKWESITDENMPKTTAFSFDKYEHAYHQLMTELVLLQIKCIKHALGNDSIARIYVDGGFSNNDIYIKLLSHNFNNKKLSTTDASLGSALGAAISISDKKLNSKFLKQNYALKKHVPFIVNG
;
A
#
# COMPACT_ATOMS: atom_id res chain seq x y z
N MET A 1 0.83 -2.60 -38.20
CA MET A 1 -0.29 -2.73 -37.23
C MET A 1 -0.05 -1.78 -36.08
N LYS A 2 -1.09 -1.13 -35.55
CA LYS A 2 -0.97 -0.28 -34.35
C LYS A 2 -0.64 -1.16 -33.15
N GLN A 3 0.21 -0.67 -32.25
CA GLN A 3 0.57 -1.38 -31.04
C GLN A 3 -0.65 -1.47 -30.11
N LYS A 4 -0.97 -2.69 -29.67
CA LYS A 4 -2.02 -2.98 -28.70
C LYS A 4 -1.53 -2.64 -27.30
N VAL A 5 -2.35 -1.95 -26.53
CA VAL A 5 -1.98 -1.45 -25.19
C VAL A 5 -3.12 -1.59 -24.18
N THR A 6 -2.73 -1.71 -22.92
CA THR A 6 -3.59 -1.55 -21.75
C THR A 6 -3.33 -0.18 -21.12
N ALA A 7 -4.37 0.62 -20.99
CA ALA A 7 -4.34 1.90 -20.29
C ALA A 7 -4.50 1.69 -18.78
N VAL A 8 -3.72 2.40 -17.98
CA VAL A 8 -3.84 2.38 -16.52
C VAL A 8 -3.80 3.79 -15.98
N PHE A 9 -4.79 4.12 -15.15
CA PHE A 9 -4.74 5.28 -14.28
C PHE A 9 -4.28 4.84 -12.89
N ASP A 10 -3.17 5.40 -12.42
CA ASP A 10 -2.61 5.16 -11.10
C ASP A 10 -2.67 6.44 -10.28
N ILE A 11 -3.65 6.52 -9.39
CA ILE A 11 -4.04 7.72 -8.67
C ILE A 11 -3.55 7.60 -7.23
N GLY A 12 -2.39 8.21 -6.96
CA GLY A 12 -1.91 8.41 -5.59
C GLY A 12 -2.46 9.70 -4.98
N LYS A 13 -2.24 9.92 -3.69
CA LYS A 13 -2.70 11.14 -2.99
C LYS A 13 -2.15 12.42 -3.64
N THR A 14 -0.83 12.51 -3.83
CA THR A 14 -0.19 13.71 -4.41
C THR A 14 -0.13 13.68 -5.94
N ASN A 15 0.32 12.56 -6.50
CA ASN A 15 0.63 12.45 -7.93
C ASN A 15 -0.37 11.53 -8.63
N LYS A 16 -0.92 12.01 -9.75
CA LYS A 16 -1.85 11.24 -10.58
C LYS A 16 -1.14 10.87 -11.88
N LYS A 17 -1.16 9.58 -12.20
CA LYS A 17 -0.36 9.04 -13.28
C LYS A 17 -1.24 8.30 -14.27
N PHE A 18 -0.89 8.39 -15.54
CA PHE A 18 -1.49 7.61 -16.61
C PHE A 18 -0.40 6.87 -17.37
N PHE A 19 -0.61 5.60 -17.63
CA PHE A 19 0.34 4.74 -18.33
C PHE A 19 -0.35 3.99 -19.47
N LEU A 20 0.42 3.71 -20.52
CA LEU A 20 0.10 2.66 -21.48
C LEU A 20 1.14 1.56 -21.37
N PHE A 21 0.66 0.33 -21.17
CA PHE A 21 1.48 -0.88 -21.16
C PHE A 21 1.24 -1.69 -22.44
N ASP A 22 2.31 -2.17 -23.06
CA ASP A 22 2.19 -3.10 -24.18
C ASP A 22 1.87 -4.54 -23.73
N LYS A 23 1.78 -5.46 -24.70
CA LYS A 23 1.52 -6.89 -24.45
C LYS A 23 2.53 -7.58 -23.54
N ASP A 24 3.73 -7.04 -23.39
CA ASP A 24 4.82 -7.56 -22.56
C ASP A 24 4.96 -6.77 -21.25
N PHE A 25 3.98 -5.91 -20.98
CA PHE A 25 3.90 -5.02 -19.84
C PHE A 25 5.04 -4.00 -19.77
N LYS A 26 5.61 -3.63 -20.92
CA LYS A 26 6.52 -2.49 -21.01
C LYS A 26 5.71 -1.21 -21.07
N GLU A 27 6.13 -0.24 -20.28
CA GLU A 27 5.62 1.12 -20.38
C GLU A 27 6.01 1.72 -21.74
N VAL A 28 5.03 2.17 -22.51
CA VAL A 28 5.24 2.79 -23.84
C VAL A 28 4.75 4.23 -23.90
N HIS A 29 4.08 4.68 -22.85
CA HIS A 29 3.61 6.05 -22.68
C HIS A 29 3.35 6.31 -21.20
N LYS A 30 3.67 7.52 -20.74
CA LYS A 30 3.38 7.98 -19.38
C LYS A 30 3.00 9.45 -19.35
N GLU A 31 2.09 9.80 -18.45
CA GLU A 31 1.74 11.17 -18.13
C GLU A 31 1.58 11.33 -16.62
N TYR A 32 1.90 12.52 -16.14
CA TYR A 32 1.83 12.90 -14.73
C TYR A 32 1.08 14.22 -14.61
N ILE A 33 0.25 14.32 -13.58
CA ILE A 33 -0.38 15.57 -13.17
C ILE A 33 -0.53 15.59 -11.65
N SER A 34 -0.66 16.78 -11.09
CA SER A 34 -1.12 17.02 -9.73
C SER A 34 -2.22 18.07 -9.78
N PHE A 35 -3.14 18.00 -8.83
CA PHE A 35 -4.17 19.01 -8.63
C PHE A 35 -3.97 19.62 -7.26
N GLU A 36 -4.31 20.90 -7.11
CA GLU A 36 -4.49 21.47 -5.77
C GLU A 36 -5.67 20.75 -5.10
N GLU A 37 -5.49 20.43 -3.81
CA GLU A 37 -6.57 19.91 -2.98
C GLU A 37 -7.68 20.97 -2.88
N ILE A 38 -8.92 20.52 -2.78
CA ILE A 38 -10.05 21.38 -2.39
C ILE A 38 -10.32 21.15 -0.91
N GLU A 39 -11.34 21.80 -0.34
CA GLU A 39 -11.72 21.62 1.05
C GLU A 39 -13.07 20.92 1.18
N ASP A 40 -13.24 20.17 2.27
CA ASP A 40 -14.55 19.68 2.68
C ASP A 40 -15.35 20.76 3.43
N GLU A 41 -16.57 20.42 3.86
CA GLU A 41 -17.46 21.34 4.56
C GLU A 41 -16.91 21.92 5.87
N ASP A 42 -15.90 21.28 6.48
CA ASP A 42 -15.23 21.75 7.68
C ASP A 42 -13.89 22.45 7.38
N GLY A 43 -13.58 22.71 6.11
CA GLY A 43 -12.31 23.31 5.68
C GLY A 43 -11.13 22.32 5.65
N HIS A 44 -11.38 21.00 5.72
CA HIS A 44 -10.30 20.01 5.71
C HIS A 44 -9.88 19.65 4.27
N PRO A 45 -8.57 19.61 3.94
CA PRO A 45 -8.11 19.33 2.58
C PRO A 45 -8.53 17.95 2.05
N THR A 46 -9.01 17.90 0.82
CA THR A 46 -9.55 16.73 0.13
C THR A 46 -9.18 16.70 -1.36
N GLU A 47 -9.27 15.52 -1.96
CA GLU A 47 -9.04 15.29 -3.38
C GLU A 47 -9.99 16.12 -4.25
N ASN A 48 -9.45 16.77 -5.29
CA ASN A 48 -10.25 17.49 -6.26
C ASN A 48 -10.93 16.53 -7.24
N LEU A 49 -11.99 15.87 -6.76
CA LEU A 49 -12.73 14.85 -7.49
C LEU A 49 -13.29 15.35 -8.85
N PRO A 50 -13.81 16.58 -8.98
CA PRO A 50 -14.23 17.12 -10.28
C PRO A 50 -13.07 17.26 -11.27
N ALA A 51 -11.92 17.79 -10.84
CA ALA A 51 -10.74 17.93 -11.70
C ALA A 51 -10.20 16.56 -12.12
N LEU A 52 -10.14 15.61 -11.18
CA LEU A 52 -9.75 14.23 -11.44
C LEU A 52 -10.65 13.59 -12.50
N LYS A 53 -11.98 13.66 -12.34
CA LYS A 53 -12.95 13.12 -13.32
C LYS A 53 -12.77 13.73 -14.71
N LYS A 54 -12.60 15.05 -14.79
CA LYS A 54 -12.37 15.77 -16.05
C LYS A 54 -11.07 15.32 -16.72
N TRP A 55 -10.00 15.17 -15.95
CA TRP A 55 -8.71 14.73 -16.46
C TRP A 55 -8.75 13.28 -16.97
N LEU A 56 -9.37 12.36 -16.23
CA LEU A 56 -9.53 10.95 -16.64
C LEU A 56 -10.16 10.84 -18.03
N LYS A 57 -11.30 11.52 -18.25
CA LYS A 57 -11.98 11.55 -19.55
C LYS A 57 -11.12 12.19 -20.63
N LYS A 58 -10.59 13.39 -20.37
CA LYS A 58 -9.78 14.15 -21.34
C LYS A 58 -8.54 13.37 -21.80
N VAL A 59 -7.83 12.73 -20.87
CA VAL A 59 -6.65 11.92 -21.20
C VAL A 59 -7.05 10.74 -22.07
N PHE A 60 -8.08 10.00 -21.65
CA PHE A 60 -8.48 8.78 -22.34
C PHE A 60 -9.02 9.07 -23.75
N ASP A 61 -9.91 10.06 -23.89
CA ASP A 61 -10.48 10.47 -25.18
C ASP A 61 -9.36 10.91 -26.14
N ARG A 62 -8.42 11.73 -25.67
CA ARG A 62 -7.25 12.16 -26.46
C ARG A 62 -6.37 10.99 -26.93
N ILE A 63 -6.19 9.96 -26.09
CA ILE A 63 -5.40 8.78 -26.45
C ILE A 63 -6.09 7.97 -27.56
N LEU A 64 -7.42 7.83 -27.48
CA LEU A 64 -8.22 7.16 -28.52
C LEU A 64 -8.20 7.93 -29.84
N GLU A 65 -8.35 9.26 -29.79
CA GLU A 65 -8.35 10.14 -30.97
C GLU A 65 -7.01 10.14 -31.72
N LYS A 66 -5.89 10.17 -30.99
CA LYS A 66 -4.53 10.17 -31.58
C LYS A 66 -4.27 8.96 -32.46
N LYS A 67 -5.02 7.86 -32.29
CA LYS A 67 -4.95 6.67 -33.16
C LYS A 67 -3.55 6.08 -33.30
N LYS A 68 -2.59 6.42 -32.42
CA LYS A 68 -1.22 5.86 -32.37
C LYS A 68 -1.22 4.44 -31.84
N PHE A 69 -2.10 4.16 -30.87
CA PHE A 69 -2.24 2.88 -30.20
C PHE A 69 -3.64 2.29 -30.45
N THR A 70 -3.76 0.98 -30.26
CA THR A 70 -5.06 0.31 -30.12
C THR A 70 -5.23 -0.03 -28.65
N VAL A 71 -6.04 0.76 -27.94
CA VAL A 71 -6.34 0.52 -26.52
C VAL A 71 -7.33 -0.64 -26.42
N GLU A 72 -6.90 -1.77 -25.85
CA GLU A 72 -7.74 -2.96 -25.68
C GLU A 72 -8.45 -2.96 -24.32
N ALA A 73 -7.79 -2.39 -23.32
CA ALA A 73 -8.28 -2.37 -21.95
C ALA A 73 -7.90 -1.08 -21.23
N ILE A 74 -8.68 -0.74 -20.20
CA ILE A 74 -8.39 0.31 -19.22
C ILE A 74 -8.63 -0.24 -17.81
N ASN A 75 -7.72 0.05 -16.88
CA ASN A 75 -7.90 -0.27 -15.47
C ASN A 75 -7.37 0.83 -14.54
N PHE A 76 -7.64 0.70 -13.25
CA PHE A 76 -7.42 1.74 -12.24
C PHE A 76 -6.69 1.16 -11.03
N SER A 77 -5.68 1.87 -10.54
CA SER A 77 -5.02 1.65 -9.25
C SER A 77 -5.15 2.93 -8.45
N THR A 78 -5.61 2.85 -7.19
CA THR A 78 -5.67 4.04 -6.34
C THR A 78 -5.34 3.71 -4.89
N TYR A 79 -5.01 4.76 -4.11
CA TYR A 79 -4.88 4.65 -2.66
C TYR A 79 -6.21 4.25 -2.01
N GLY A 80 -6.11 3.58 -0.86
CA GLY A 80 -7.26 3.11 -0.07
C GLY A 80 -7.90 4.18 0.80
N ALA A 81 -8.64 3.74 1.83
CA ALA A 81 -9.25 4.61 2.85
C ALA A 81 -10.07 5.80 2.29
N SER A 82 -10.73 5.60 1.15
CA SER A 82 -11.41 6.67 0.42
C SER A 82 -12.70 6.16 -0.19
N PHE A 83 -13.81 6.84 0.13
CA PHE A 83 -15.11 6.61 -0.48
C PHE A 83 -15.57 7.81 -1.31
N VAL A 84 -16.29 7.52 -2.39
CA VAL A 84 -17.14 8.48 -3.08
C VAL A 84 -18.58 8.04 -2.91
N HIS A 85 -19.38 8.88 -2.27
CA HIS A 85 -20.80 8.64 -2.03
C HIS A 85 -21.63 9.23 -3.17
N ILE A 86 -22.34 8.40 -3.93
CA ILE A 86 -23.15 8.82 -5.08
C ILE A 86 -24.65 8.69 -4.81
N ASP A 87 -25.42 9.62 -5.36
CA ASP A 87 -26.89 9.62 -5.33
C ASP A 87 -27.50 8.65 -6.36
N VAL A 88 -28.83 8.62 -6.43
CA VAL A 88 -29.58 7.81 -7.41
C VAL A 88 -29.27 8.16 -8.88
N ASN A 89 -28.75 9.36 -9.14
CA ASN A 89 -28.36 9.84 -10.47
C ASN A 89 -26.86 9.64 -10.75
N GLY A 90 -26.12 9.02 -9.85
CA GLY A 90 -24.67 8.81 -9.99
C GLY A 90 -23.82 10.05 -9.72
N LYS A 91 -24.37 11.09 -9.10
CA LYS A 91 -23.64 12.32 -8.74
C LYS A 91 -23.03 12.19 -7.33
N PRO A 92 -21.75 12.54 -7.15
CA PRO A 92 -21.16 12.64 -5.82
C PRO A 92 -21.96 13.60 -4.91
N LEU A 93 -22.26 13.16 -3.69
CA LEU A 93 -23.03 13.91 -2.69
C LEU A 93 -22.16 14.73 -1.75
N THR A 94 -20.92 14.31 -1.54
CA THR A 94 -19.96 14.92 -0.62
C THR A 94 -18.60 15.04 -1.30
N PRO A 95 -17.69 15.85 -0.74
CA PRO A 95 -16.27 15.72 -0.99
C PRO A 95 -15.75 14.32 -0.63
N LEU A 96 -14.55 13.98 -1.12
CA LEU A 96 -13.89 12.71 -0.77
C LEU A 96 -13.24 12.86 0.61
N TYR A 97 -13.90 12.42 1.67
CA TYR A 97 -13.36 12.59 3.02
C TYR A 97 -11.96 11.99 3.15
N ASN A 98 -10.98 12.86 3.43
CA ASN A 98 -9.57 12.47 3.49
C ASN A 98 -9.35 11.62 4.75
N TYR A 99 -8.60 10.53 4.63
CA TYR A 99 -8.30 9.67 5.78
C TYR A 99 -7.47 10.37 6.88
N THR A 100 -6.92 11.54 6.60
CA THR A 100 -6.24 12.40 7.59
C THR A 100 -7.18 13.29 8.37
N LYS A 101 -8.47 13.34 8.01
CA LYS A 101 -9.47 14.09 8.78
C LYS A 101 -9.57 13.48 10.19
N PRO A 102 -9.56 14.28 11.26
CA PRO A 102 -9.75 13.76 12.61
C PRO A 102 -11.13 13.10 12.76
N LEU A 103 -11.16 11.91 13.34
CA LEU A 103 -12.40 11.26 13.75
C LEU A 103 -12.69 11.64 15.21
N PRO A 104 -13.87 12.21 15.55
CA PRO A 104 -14.17 12.54 16.93
C PRO A 104 -14.14 11.31 17.84
N LYS A 105 -13.48 11.42 18.99
CA LYS A 105 -13.33 10.30 19.94
C LYS A 105 -14.68 9.74 20.39
N SER A 106 -15.68 10.59 20.57
CA SER A 106 -17.04 10.17 20.94
C SER A 106 -17.69 9.22 19.92
N ILE A 107 -17.34 9.33 18.63
CA ILE A 107 -17.82 8.42 17.58
C ILE A 107 -17.15 7.04 17.73
N VAL A 108 -15.86 7.00 18.06
CA VAL A 108 -15.12 5.76 18.29
C VAL A 108 -15.56 5.09 19.59
N ASP A 109 -15.70 5.85 20.67
CA ASP A 109 -16.15 5.37 21.98
C ASP A 109 -17.56 4.77 21.85
N SER A 110 -18.52 5.50 21.25
CA SER A 110 -19.88 4.98 21.01
C SER A 110 -19.93 3.77 20.07
N PHE A 111 -19.02 3.69 19.09
CA PHE A 111 -18.91 2.52 18.23
C PHE A 111 -18.52 1.28 19.04
N PHE A 112 -17.51 1.38 19.91
CA PHE A 112 -17.07 0.26 20.73
C PHE A 112 -18.02 -0.08 21.88
N GLU A 113 -18.77 0.88 22.41
CA GLU A 113 -19.88 0.59 23.34
C GLU A 113 -20.94 -0.30 22.68
N LYS A 114 -21.17 -0.13 21.37
CA LYS A 114 -22.19 -0.87 20.63
C LYS A 114 -21.71 -2.18 20.00
N TYR A 115 -20.44 -2.23 19.57
CA TYR A 115 -19.88 -3.31 18.74
C TYR A 115 -18.61 -3.94 19.30
N GLY A 116 -18.16 -3.52 20.48
CA GLY A 116 -17.01 -4.10 21.16
C GLY A 116 -17.24 -5.56 21.62
N PRO A 117 -16.21 -6.18 22.23
CA PRO A 117 -14.99 -5.56 22.76
C PRO A 117 -13.97 -5.14 21.69
N LYS A 118 -13.25 -4.03 21.94
CA LYS A 118 -12.31 -3.39 20.98
C LYS A 118 -11.27 -4.35 20.42
N GLU A 119 -10.63 -5.12 21.28
CA GLU A 119 -9.54 -6.03 20.90
C GLU A 119 -10.03 -7.11 19.92
N GLU A 120 -11.16 -7.75 20.22
CA GLU A 120 -11.77 -8.77 19.36
C GLU A 120 -12.21 -8.19 18.01
N PHE A 121 -12.80 -7.01 18.02
CA PHE A 121 -13.21 -6.31 16.79
C PHE A 121 -12.01 -6.02 15.89
N LEU A 122 -10.95 -5.44 16.45
CA LEU A 122 -9.74 -5.08 15.71
C LEU A 122 -9.03 -6.32 15.16
N LYS A 123 -8.94 -7.39 15.96
CA LYS A 123 -8.44 -8.70 15.53
C LYS A 123 -9.25 -9.24 14.36
N THR A 124 -10.57 -9.28 14.47
CA THR A 124 -11.46 -9.87 13.44
C THR A 124 -11.45 -9.08 12.13
N THR A 125 -11.38 -7.75 12.22
CA THR A 125 -11.36 -6.86 11.06
C THR A 125 -9.95 -6.56 10.52
N GLY A 126 -8.90 -7.10 11.15
CA GLY A 126 -7.51 -6.86 10.77
C GLY A 126 -7.10 -5.37 10.81
N CYS A 127 -7.72 -4.61 11.70
CA CYS A 127 -7.44 -3.20 11.93
C CYS A 127 -6.51 -3.04 13.13
N VAL A 128 -5.72 -1.96 13.17
CA VAL A 128 -4.86 -1.61 14.32
C VAL A 128 -5.61 -0.75 15.34
N ASP A 129 -6.37 0.20 14.83
CA ASP A 129 -7.25 1.09 15.58
C ASP A 129 -8.36 1.58 14.64
N LEU A 130 -9.28 2.40 15.14
CA LEU A 130 -10.35 3.03 14.36
C LEU A 130 -10.14 4.53 14.19
N SER A 131 -10.10 4.97 12.94
CA SER A 131 -9.96 6.36 12.52
C SER A 131 -10.59 6.56 11.14
N MET A 132 -10.45 7.75 10.55
CA MET A 132 -10.85 7.98 9.15
C MET A 132 -10.02 7.14 8.14
N LEU A 133 -8.93 6.49 8.56
CA LEU A 133 -8.22 5.50 7.73
C LEU A 133 -9.06 4.23 7.49
N ASN A 134 -9.95 3.89 8.42
CA ASN A 134 -10.82 2.74 8.30
C ASN A 134 -12.09 3.20 7.57
N SER A 135 -12.17 2.98 6.25
CA SER A 135 -13.22 3.60 5.43
C SER A 135 -14.65 3.27 5.88
N GLY A 136 -14.89 2.15 6.56
CA GLY A 136 -16.18 1.86 7.19
C GLY A 136 -16.58 2.87 8.27
N LEU A 137 -15.62 3.40 9.02
CA LEU A 137 -15.87 4.42 10.04
C LEU A 137 -16.20 5.77 9.41
N GLN A 138 -15.80 6.04 8.16
CA GLN A 138 -16.27 7.23 7.44
C GLN A 138 -17.78 7.14 7.21
N LEU A 139 -18.32 5.96 6.85
CA LEU A 139 -19.76 5.75 6.71
C LEU A 139 -20.49 5.86 8.05
N TYR A 140 -19.93 5.28 9.11
CA TYR A 140 -20.50 5.38 10.45
C TYR A 140 -20.53 6.83 10.96
N TRP A 141 -19.43 7.57 10.79
CA TRP A 141 -19.36 8.99 11.11
C TRP A 141 -20.37 9.81 10.31
N LEU A 142 -20.42 9.64 8.98
CA LEU A 142 -21.34 10.39 8.11
C LEU A 142 -22.81 10.11 8.46
N LYS A 143 -23.15 8.84 8.76
CA LYS A 143 -24.49 8.45 9.18
C LYS A 143 -24.94 9.14 10.47
N ASN A 144 -24.04 9.30 11.43
CA ASN A 144 -24.36 9.87 12.74
C ASN A 144 -24.28 11.41 12.77
N THR A 145 -23.42 12.00 11.94
CA THR A 145 -23.19 13.46 11.95
C THR A 145 -23.99 14.19 10.88
N GLN A 146 -24.27 13.55 9.74
CA GLN A 146 -25.01 14.14 8.62
C GLN A 146 -26.07 13.16 8.07
N PRO A 147 -27.05 12.76 8.89
CA PRO A 147 -28.03 11.73 8.55
C PRO A 147 -28.85 12.07 7.29
N GLU A 148 -29.14 13.36 7.05
CA GLU A 148 -29.86 13.81 5.85
C GLU A 148 -29.07 13.53 4.56
N ILE A 149 -27.76 13.79 4.57
CA ILE A 149 -26.89 13.48 3.42
C ILE A 149 -26.77 11.98 3.27
N PHE A 150 -26.52 11.27 4.37
CA PHE A 150 -26.40 9.82 4.37
C PHE A 150 -27.63 9.13 3.77
N SER A 151 -28.84 9.62 4.06
CA SER A 151 -30.10 9.08 3.54
C SER A 151 -30.23 9.15 2.01
N LYS A 152 -29.50 10.07 1.36
CA LYS A 152 -29.51 10.27 -0.10
C LYS A 152 -28.52 9.34 -0.83
N ILE A 153 -27.63 8.68 -0.10
CA ILE A 153 -26.60 7.81 -0.68
C ILE A 153 -27.27 6.59 -1.30
N LYS A 154 -27.08 6.44 -2.61
CA LYS A 154 -27.46 5.22 -3.32
C LYS A 154 -26.34 4.20 -3.27
N TYR A 155 -25.10 4.63 -3.53
CA TYR A 155 -23.91 3.78 -3.41
C TYR A 155 -22.71 4.52 -2.81
N SER A 156 -21.91 3.80 -2.05
CA SER A 156 -20.58 4.22 -1.60
C SER A 156 -19.51 3.38 -2.30
N LEU A 157 -18.70 4.02 -3.15
CA LEU A 157 -17.70 3.38 -3.99
C LEU A 157 -16.30 3.72 -3.49
N HIS A 158 -15.47 2.71 -3.23
CA HIS A 158 -14.05 2.97 -3.01
C HIS A 158 -13.45 3.65 -4.25
N LEU A 159 -12.42 4.48 -4.06
CA LEU A 159 -11.91 5.31 -5.13
C LEU A 159 -11.56 4.55 -6.44
N PRO A 160 -10.90 3.37 -6.45
CA PRO A 160 -10.63 2.67 -7.71
C PRO A 160 -11.92 2.26 -8.44
N GLN A 161 -12.95 1.86 -7.69
CA GLN A 161 -14.25 1.45 -8.22
C GLN A 161 -15.05 2.66 -8.70
N TYR A 162 -14.95 3.82 -8.02
CA TYR A 162 -15.52 5.06 -8.54
C TYR A 162 -14.88 5.47 -9.86
N LEU A 163 -13.57 5.28 -10.04
CA LEU A 163 -12.94 5.56 -11.33
C LEU A 163 -13.47 4.64 -12.41
N SER A 164 -13.64 3.34 -12.12
CA SER A 164 -14.31 2.43 -13.05
C SER A 164 -15.74 2.90 -13.37
N TYR A 165 -16.50 3.29 -12.35
CA TYR A 165 -17.86 3.83 -12.49
C TYR A 165 -17.93 5.06 -13.40
N VAL A 166 -16.93 5.96 -13.37
CA VAL A 166 -16.86 7.12 -14.29
C VAL A 166 -16.87 6.71 -15.77
N PHE A 167 -16.36 5.52 -16.11
CA PHE A 167 -16.39 5.00 -17.48
C PHE A 167 -17.56 4.06 -17.75
N THR A 168 -18.01 3.30 -16.75
CA THR A 168 -18.98 2.22 -16.94
C THR A 168 -20.42 2.58 -16.55
N GLY A 169 -20.60 3.49 -15.60
CA GLY A 169 -21.88 3.74 -14.94
C GLY A 169 -22.38 2.58 -14.08
N ILE A 170 -21.57 1.53 -13.87
CA ILE A 170 -21.96 0.31 -13.17
C ILE A 170 -21.26 0.29 -11.79
N PRO A 171 -22.02 0.36 -10.68
CA PRO A 171 -21.45 0.37 -9.34
C PRO A 171 -21.05 -1.06 -8.93
N LEU A 172 -19.78 -1.26 -8.62
CA LEU A 172 -19.22 -2.55 -8.19
C LEU A 172 -18.26 -2.34 -7.03
N SER A 173 -18.09 -3.38 -6.23
CA SER A 173 -17.07 -3.47 -5.18
C SER A 173 -16.14 -4.65 -5.48
N GLU A 174 -14.94 -4.65 -4.91
CA GLU A 174 -14.00 -5.77 -5.05
C GLU A 174 -13.17 -5.95 -3.77
N TYR A 175 -12.54 -7.12 -3.66
CA TYR A 175 -11.91 -7.57 -2.42
C TYR A 175 -10.78 -6.68 -1.92
N THR A 176 -9.90 -6.16 -2.77
CA THR A 176 -8.68 -5.48 -2.31
C THR A 176 -8.95 -4.13 -1.65
N SER A 177 -9.90 -3.35 -2.17
CA SER A 177 -10.38 -2.10 -1.57
C SER A 177 -11.13 -2.34 -0.26
N ILE A 178 -11.99 -3.37 -0.20
CA ILE A 178 -12.72 -3.74 1.02
C ILE A 178 -11.75 -4.23 2.10
N GLY A 179 -10.78 -5.05 1.71
CA GLY A 179 -9.92 -5.80 2.62
C GLY A 179 -8.70 -5.05 3.13
N CYS A 180 -8.57 -3.77 2.83
CA CYS A 180 -7.46 -2.94 3.26
C CYS A 180 -7.80 -2.27 4.61
N HIS A 181 -7.89 -3.06 5.70
CA HIS A 181 -8.14 -2.58 7.07
C HIS A 181 -9.28 -1.55 7.21
N THR A 182 -10.37 -1.74 6.47
CA THR A 182 -11.49 -0.77 6.38
C THR A 182 -12.45 -0.82 7.56
N ALA A 183 -12.28 -1.76 8.48
CA ALA A 183 -13.27 -2.19 9.47
C ALA A 183 -14.57 -2.78 8.89
N LEU A 184 -14.71 -2.93 7.56
CA LEU A 184 -15.94 -3.47 6.96
C LEU A 184 -15.98 -5.00 6.91
N TRP A 185 -14.81 -5.66 6.85
CA TRP A 185 -14.71 -7.07 6.52
C TRP A 185 -14.34 -7.92 7.73
N ASP A 186 -14.99 -9.09 7.85
CA ASP A 186 -14.62 -10.14 8.79
C ASP A 186 -13.83 -11.21 8.02
N PHE A 187 -12.54 -11.33 8.33
CA PHE A 187 -11.64 -12.25 7.62
C PHE A 187 -11.94 -13.73 7.91
N GLY A 188 -12.51 -14.03 9.09
CA GLY A 188 -12.92 -15.39 9.45
C GLY A 188 -14.18 -15.82 8.72
N LYS A 189 -15.19 -14.94 8.66
CA LYS A 189 -16.45 -15.18 7.93
C LYS A 189 -16.31 -15.08 6.42
N LYS A 190 -15.29 -14.38 5.93
CA LYS A 190 -15.10 -14.06 4.51
C LYS A 190 -16.33 -13.33 3.94
N ASP A 191 -16.87 -12.42 4.75
CA ASP A 191 -18.00 -11.56 4.43
C ASP A 191 -17.86 -10.21 5.16
N TYR A 192 -18.76 -9.26 4.89
CA TYR A 192 -18.88 -8.07 5.73
C TYR A 192 -19.09 -8.44 7.20
N HIS A 193 -18.47 -7.68 8.11
CA HIS A 193 -18.65 -7.88 9.54
C HIS A 193 -20.08 -7.52 9.95
N ASP A 194 -20.62 -8.22 10.95
CA ASP A 194 -22.02 -8.09 11.41
C ASP A 194 -22.47 -6.65 11.70
N TRP A 195 -21.57 -5.75 12.11
CA TRP A 195 -21.92 -4.36 12.39
C TRP A 195 -22.36 -3.62 11.12
N VAL A 196 -21.79 -3.95 9.96
CA VAL A 196 -22.14 -3.40 8.64
C VAL A 196 -23.60 -3.71 8.32
N TYR A 197 -24.04 -4.95 8.62
CA TYR A 197 -25.43 -5.38 8.47
C TYR A 197 -26.34 -4.74 9.50
N LYS A 198 -25.94 -4.68 10.78
CA LYS A 198 -26.71 -4.02 11.86
C LYS A 198 -26.92 -2.54 11.59
N GLU A 199 -25.93 -1.85 11.01
CA GLU A 199 -26.04 -0.45 10.59
C GLU A 199 -26.76 -0.28 9.24
N GLY A 200 -27.09 -1.37 8.53
CA GLY A 200 -27.72 -1.34 7.22
C GLY A 200 -26.84 -0.80 6.09
N LEU A 201 -25.52 -0.69 6.32
CA LEU A 201 -24.55 -0.17 5.34
C LEU A 201 -24.43 -1.07 4.10
N ASN A 202 -24.67 -2.37 4.27
CA ASN A 202 -24.67 -3.34 3.17
C ASN A 202 -25.66 -2.96 2.03
N LYS A 203 -26.69 -2.16 2.30
CA LYS A 203 -27.68 -1.71 1.31
C LYS A 203 -27.15 -0.62 0.37
N ILE A 204 -26.13 0.11 0.78
CA ILE A 204 -25.47 1.18 0.00
C ILE A 204 -24.08 0.77 -0.47
N LEU A 205 -23.61 -0.42 -0.13
CA LEU A 205 -22.38 -0.98 -0.68
C LEU A 205 -22.72 -1.77 -1.95
N PRO A 206 -22.04 -1.52 -3.09
CA PRO A 206 -22.32 -2.25 -4.32
C PRO A 206 -21.95 -3.75 -4.22
N PRO A 207 -22.49 -4.60 -5.11
CA PRO A 207 -22.15 -6.02 -5.19
C PRO A 207 -20.64 -6.24 -5.32
N ILE A 208 -20.14 -7.24 -4.59
CA ILE A 208 -18.72 -7.63 -4.63
C ILE A 208 -18.49 -8.55 -5.82
N VAL A 209 -17.48 -8.23 -6.63
CA VAL A 209 -17.01 -9.08 -7.73
C VAL A 209 -15.52 -9.41 -7.58
N SER A 210 -15.04 -10.40 -8.34
CA SER A 210 -13.60 -10.67 -8.43
C SER A 210 -12.86 -9.42 -8.90
N THR A 211 -11.68 -9.13 -8.35
CA THR A 211 -10.84 -8.01 -8.80
C THR A 211 -10.37 -8.17 -10.26
N GLU A 212 -10.41 -9.39 -10.82
CA GLU A 212 -10.12 -9.66 -12.24
C GLU A 212 -11.33 -9.41 -13.17
N THR A 213 -12.48 -9.05 -12.61
CA THR A 213 -13.70 -8.75 -13.38
C THR A 213 -13.48 -7.55 -14.29
N SER A 214 -14.10 -7.60 -15.45
CA SER A 214 -14.08 -6.49 -16.40
C SER A 214 -15.39 -6.40 -17.16
N ILE A 215 -15.73 -5.19 -17.57
CA ILE A 215 -16.92 -4.89 -18.35
C ILE A 215 -16.47 -4.57 -19.78
N ASN A 216 -17.00 -5.30 -20.76
CA ASN A 216 -16.78 -4.99 -22.17
C ASN A 216 -17.77 -3.90 -22.60
N MET A 217 -17.27 -2.75 -23.05
CA MET A 217 -18.11 -1.64 -23.49
C MET A 217 -17.66 -1.08 -24.84
N ASN A 218 -18.61 -0.49 -25.56
CA ASN A 218 -18.28 0.40 -26.67
C ASN A 218 -18.10 1.81 -26.11
N TYR A 219 -16.88 2.33 -26.18
CA TYR A 219 -16.51 3.67 -25.72
C TYR A 219 -16.00 4.48 -26.91
N ASN A 220 -16.74 5.52 -27.30
CA ASN A 220 -16.46 6.37 -28.48
C ASN A 220 -16.17 5.55 -29.76
N GLY A 221 -16.94 4.48 -30.01
CA GLY A 221 -16.79 3.60 -31.17
C GLY A 221 -15.71 2.52 -31.02
N ASN A 222 -15.02 2.44 -29.88
CA ASN A 222 -13.99 1.44 -29.61
C ASN A 222 -14.50 0.38 -28.64
N ARG A 223 -14.29 -0.90 -28.95
CA ARG A 223 -14.58 -1.99 -28.01
C ARG A 223 -13.43 -2.08 -27.00
N ILE A 224 -13.70 -1.74 -25.75
CA ILE A 224 -12.71 -1.66 -24.68
C ILE A 224 -13.16 -2.51 -23.48
N LYS A 225 -12.21 -3.24 -22.90
CA LYS A 225 -12.37 -3.95 -21.62
C LYS A 225 -12.08 -2.97 -20.47
N ILE A 226 -13.04 -2.71 -19.60
CA ILE A 226 -12.90 -1.79 -18.46
C ILE A 226 -12.83 -2.59 -17.16
N GLY A 227 -11.74 -2.47 -16.43
CA GLY A 227 -11.53 -3.18 -15.17
C GLY A 227 -12.24 -2.51 -14.00
N VAL A 228 -12.50 -3.28 -12.94
CA VAL A 228 -13.19 -2.80 -11.74
C VAL A 228 -12.31 -1.95 -10.82
N GLY A 229 -11.03 -1.81 -11.14
CA GLY A 229 -10.04 -1.14 -10.30
C GLY A 229 -9.48 -2.04 -9.19
N ILE A 230 -8.35 -1.63 -8.62
CA ILE A 230 -7.62 -2.36 -7.57
C ILE A 230 -6.98 -1.38 -6.58
N HIS A 231 -6.88 -1.78 -5.31
CA HIS A 231 -6.14 -1.04 -4.29
C HIS A 231 -4.63 -1.05 -4.57
N ASP A 232 -3.96 0.09 -4.44
CA ASP A 232 -2.55 0.31 -4.86
C ASP A 232 -1.56 -0.71 -4.27
N SER A 233 -1.65 -0.99 -2.98
CA SER A 233 -0.70 -1.85 -2.26
C SER A 233 -0.93 -3.31 -2.63
N SER A 234 -2.19 -3.70 -2.84
CA SER A 234 -2.54 -5.02 -3.35
C SER A 234 -2.15 -5.19 -4.82
N ALA A 235 -2.22 -4.11 -5.61
CA ALA A 235 -1.74 -4.07 -6.98
C ALA A 235 -0.21 -4.25 -7.04
N ALA A 236 0.55 -3.54 -6.20
CA ALA A 236 2.00 -3.70 -6.13
C ALA A 236 2.45 -5.12 -5.75
N LEU A 237 1.65 -5.83 -4.94
CA LEU A 237 1.91 -7.21 -4.54
C LEU A 237 1.58 -8.24 -5.65
N LEU A 238 0.61 -7.94 -6.51
CA LEU A 238 0.09 -8.87 -7.53
C LEU A 238 1.16 -9.45 -8.49
N PRO A 239 2.09 -8.65 -9.05
CA PRO A 239 3.21 -9.15 -9.87
C PRO A 239 3.99 -10.30 -9.22
N TYR A 240 4.28 -10.18 -7.93
CA TYR A 240 5.02 -11.19 -7.16
C TYR A 240 4.17 -12.45 -6.98
N VAL A 241 2.93 -12.27 -6.55
CA VAL A 241 1.99 -13.38 -6.31
C VAL A 241 1.71 -14.19 -7.57
N ARG A 242 1.60 -13.54 -8.74
CA ARG A 242 1.39 -14.23 -10.02
C ARG A 242 2.66 -14.84 -10.61
N SER A 243 3.85 -14.31 -10.29
CA SER A 243 5.11 -14.75 -10.90
C SER A 243 5.85 -15.82 -10.07
N ILE A 244 5.62 -15.87 -8.75
CA ILE A 244 6.40 -16.69 -7.82
C ILE A 244 5.52 -17.80 -7.23
N LYS A 245 5.88 -19.06 -7.53
CA LYS A 245 5.17 -20.24 -7.00
C LYS A 245 5.50 -20.59 -5.55
N LYS A 246 6.71 -20.31 -5.06
CA LYS A 246 7.10 -20.65 -3.68
C LYS A 246 6.70 -19.51 -2.73
N LYS A 247 6.40 -19.84 -1.47
CA LYS A 247 6.14 -18.85 -0.42
C LYS A 247 7.26 -17.81 -0.34
N PHE A 248 6.88 -16.55 -0.13
CA PHE A 248 7.77 -15.39 -0.02
C PHE A 248 7.13 -14.32 0.89
N VAL A 249 7.95 -13.43 1.42
CA VAL A 249 7.49 -12.13 1.95
C VAL A 249 7.99 -11.00 1.07
N LEU A 250 7.20 -9.95 0.94
CA LEU A 250 7.57 -8.71 0.26
C LEU A 250 7.74 -7.61 1.29
N VAL A 251 8.91 -6.99 1.33
CA VAL A 251 9.23 -5.83 2.16
C VAL A 251 9.20 -4.61 1.25
N SER A 252 8.11 -3.86 1.28
CA SER A 252 7.95 -2.61 0.53
C SER A 252 8.44 -1.45 1.39
N THR A 253 9.50 -0.79 0.95
CA THR A 253 10.20 0.25 1.72
C THR A 253 9.92 1.63 1.13
N GLY A 254 9.17 2.45 1.87
CA GLY A 254 8.91 3.86 1.56
C GLY A 254 8.93 4.67 2.86
N THR A 255 8.09 5.71 2.95
CA THR A 255 7.89 6.44 4.22
C THR A 255 7.52 5.49 5.35
N TRP A 256 6.61 4.55 5.07
CA TRP A 256 6.40 3.34 5.85
C TRP A 256 7.18 2.18 5.21
N SER A 257 7.75 1.32 6.03
CA SER A 257 8.16 -0.02 5.61
C SER A 257 7.04 -0.99 5.94
N ILE A 258 6.50 -1.66 4.92
CA ILE A 258 5.40 -2.62 5.04
C ILE A 258 5.89 -3.99 4.61
N VAL A 259 5.73 -4.99 5.48
CA VAL A 259 6.00 -6.39 5.16
C VAL A 259 4.69 -7.07 4.83
N PHE A 260 4.58 -7.68 3.64
CA PHE A 260 3.43 -8.47 3.21
C PHE A 260 3.77 -9.97 3.22
N ASN A 261 2.95 -10.76 3.89
CA ASN A 261 2.91 -12.22 3.79
C ASN A 261 1.59 -12.65 3.12
N PRO A 262 1.59 -12.94 1.80
CA PRO A 262 0.39 -13.35 1.05
C PRO A 262 0.03 -14.84 1.21
N PHE A 263 0.66 -15.53 2.16
CA PHE A 263 0.56 -16.98 2.37
C PHE A 263 0.05 -17.39 3.74
N ALA A 264 -0.36 -16.43 4.59
CA ALA A 264 -0.78 -16.64 5.98
C ALA A 264 -1.97 -17.63 6.19
N GLY A 265 -2.52 -18.23 5.13
CA GLY A 265 -3.58 -19.24 5.22
C GLY A 265 -4.89 -18.71 5.81
N ASP A 266 -5.76 -19.64 6.21
CA ASP A 266 -6.95 -19.36 7.03
C ASP A 266 -6.59 -19.26 8.53
N GLN A 267 -5.30 -19.08 8.87
CA GLN A 267 -4.91 -18.91 10.27
C GLN A 267 -5.51 -17.59 10.76
N THR A 268 -6.55 -17.74 11.56
CA THR A 268 -7.04 -16.72 12.50
C THR A 268 -5.82 -16.13 13.22
N LEU A 269 -5.87 -14.82 13.49
CA LEU A 269 -4.83 -14.08 14.24
C LEU A 269 -4.75 -14.57 15.70
N ASP A 270 -4.54 -15.87 15.92
CA ASP A 270 -4.48 -16.51 17.23
C ASP A 270 -3.13 -16.34 17.91
N GLU A 271 -2.10 -15.92 17.17
CA GLU A 271 -0.85 -15.48 17.76
C GLU A 271 -0.93 -13.98 18.05
N ALA A 272 -0.99 -13.66 19.35
CA ALA A 272 -0.85 -12.35 19.99
C ALA A 272 -1.03 -11.19 19.01
N TYR A 273 -2.27 -10.73 18.86
CA TYR A 273 -2.59 -9.51 18.14
C TYR A 273 -1.63 -8.40 18.61
N ASN A 274 -0.72 -8.02 17.71
CA ASN A 274 0.20 -6.92 17.92
C ASN A 274 -0.41 -5.70 17.21
N SER A 275 -0.40 -4.55 17.88
CA SER A 275 -0.88 -3.26 17.37
C SER A 275 -0.25 -2.82 16.04
N ASP A 276 0.78 -3.49 15.52
CA ASP A 276 1.36 -3.19 14.20
C ASP A 276 0.94 -4.16 13.08
N THR A 277 0.04 -5.10 13.36
CA THR A 277 -0.45 -6.08 12.38
C THR A 277 -1.73 -5.59 11.70
N LEU A 278 -1.74 -5.63 10.37
CA LEU A 278 -2.87 -5.29 9.51
C LEU A 278 -3.18 -6.47 8.59
N ASN A 279 -4.42 -6.55 8.14
CA ASN A 279 -4.76 -7.42 7.01
C ASN A 279 -5.06 -6.61 5.75
N TYR A 280 -4.59 -7.17 4.63
CA TYR A 280 -4.98 -6.81 3.28
C TYR A 280 -5.69 -8.00 2.64
N MET A 281 -6.32 -7.79 1.48
CA MET A 281 -6.83 -8.88 0.66
C MET A 281 -6.10 -8.98 -0.68
N ARG A 282 -5.94 -10.22 -1.13
CA ARG A 282 -5.57 -10.57 -2.51
C ARG A 282 -6.77 -10.38 -3.43
N ILE A 283 -6.50 -10.35 -4.73
CA ILE A 283 -7.51 -10.25 -5.79
C ILE A 283 -8.61 -11.34 -5.77
N ASN A 284 -8.39 -12.42 -5.03
CA ASN A 284 -9.31 -13.55 -4.87
C ASN A 284 -9.91 -13.63 -3.46
N GLY A 285 -9.86 -12.55 -2.68
CA GLY A 285 -10.42 -12.49 -1.33
C GLY A 285 -9.61 -13.19 -0.24
N ARG A 286 -8.46 -13.81 -0.57
CA ARG A 286 -7.60 -14.42 0.45
C ARG A 286 -6.86 -13.34 1.26
N PRO A 287 -6.66 -13.54 2.57
CA PRO A 287 -5.93 -12.59 3.40
C PRO A 287 -4.46 -12.47 3.00
N VAL A 288 -3.90 -11.30 3.26
CA VAL A 288 -2.48 -11.00 3.29
C VAL A 288 -2.19 -10.40 4.64
N LYS A 289 -1.44 -11.12 5.48
CA LYS A 289 -0.96 -10.57 6.74
C LYS A 289 0.08 -9.52 6.43
N ALA A 290 0.00 -8.38 7.08
CA ALA A 290 0.98 -7.33 6.93
C ALA A 290 1.39 -6.74 8.27
N THR A 291 2.63 -6.27 8.34
CA THR A 291 3.12 -5.45 9.46
C THR A 291 3.73 -4.19 8.91
N ARG A 292 3.65 -3.09 9.64
CA ARG A 292 4.25 -1.83 9.22
C ARG A 292 5.09 -1.19 10.32
N VAL A 293 6.06 -0.40 9.91
CA VAL A 293 6.85 0.48 10.80
C VAL A 293 7.19 1.75 10.03
N PHE A 294 7.26 2.90 10.71
CA PHE A 294 7.48 4.20 10.08
C PHE A 294 8.96 4.47 9.73
N LEU A 295 9.63 3.43 9.22
CA LEU A 295 11.08 3.32 9.09
C LEU A 295 11.69 4.39 8.18
N GLY A 296 11.06 4.70 7.04
CA GLY A 296 11.61 5.69 6.10
C GLY A 296 11.48 7.12 6.60
N ASN A 297 10.40 7.43 7.34
CA ASN A 297 10.27 8.71 8.02
C ASN A 297 11.34 8.86 9.11
N GLU A 298 11.49 7.85 9.98
CA GLU A 298 12.49 7.86 11.04
C GLU A 298 13.90 8.00 10.47
N TYR A 299 14.23 7.22 9.44
CA TYR A 299 15.49 7.31 8.72
C TYR A 299 15.77 8.74 8.25
N LYS A 300 14.80 9.42 7.63
CA LYS A 300 14.97 10.80 7.16
C LYS A 300 15.28 11.75 8.33
N LEU A 301 14.52 11.65 9.42
CA LEU A 301 14.72 12.49 10.62
C LEU A 301 16.11 12.27 11.24
N GLN A 302 16.55 11.02 11.34
CA GLN A 302 17.83 10.68 11.95
C GLN A 302 19.02 11.03 11.05
N VAL A 303 18.90 10.84 9.73
CA VAL A 303 19.93 11.28 8.78
C VAL A 303 20.11 12.79 8.82
N GLU A 304 19.03 13.57 8.87
CA GLU A 304 19.10 15.04 9.00
C GLU A 304 19.87 15.46 10.26
N LYS A 305 19.58 14.81 11.39
CA LYS A 305 20.29 15.05 12.66
C LYS A 305 21.76 14.64 12.60
N LEU A 306 22.08 13.49 11.99
CA LEU A 306 23.45 13.04 11.77
C LEU A 306 24.21 14.05 10.92
N ASN A 307 23.64 14.47 9.79
CA ASN A 307 24.26 15.43 8.88
C ASN A 307 24.58 16.74 9.60
N LYS A 308 23.63 17.26 10.39
CA LYS A 308 23.83 18.45 11.22
C LYS A 308 24.93 18.26 12.28
N HIS A 309 24.98 17.11 12.95
CA HIS A 309 25.97 16.83 13.98
C HIS A 309 27.40 16.79 13.42
N PHE A 310 27.59 16.13 12.29
CA PHE A 310 28.91 15.95 11.66
C PHE A 310 29.27 17.03 10.64
N GLY A 311 28.37 18.00 10.38
CA GLY A 311 28.61 19.11 9.44
C GLY A 311 28.73 18.68 7.98
N VAL A 312 28.03 17.61 7.57
CA VAL A 312 28.03 17.11 6.18
C VAL A 312 26.75 17.49 5.44
N ASN A 313 26.78 17.39 4.11
CA ASN A 313 25.60 17.69 3.27
C ASN A 313 24.51 16.61 3.39
N ASP A 314 23.29 16.97 2.96
CA ASP A 314 22.10 16.11 3.08
C ASP A 314 22.22 14.76 2.37
N GLU A 315 23.03 14.69 1.32
CA GLU A 315 23.18 13.53 0.44
C GLU A 315 24.40 12.66 0.81
N TYR A 316 25.20 13.06 1.81
CA TYR A 316 26.44 12.38 2.19
C TYR A 316 26.20 10.92 2.56
N HIS A 317 25.10 10.64 3.25
CA HIS A 317 24.65 9.28 3.61
C HIS A 317 24.55 8.32 2.42
N ARG A 318 24.31 8.81 1.20
CA ARG A 318 24.21 7.99 -0.02
C ARG A 318 25.56 7.52 -0.54
N THR A 319 26.63 8.19 -0.13
CA THR A 319 28.01 7.86 -0.52
C THR A 319 28.60 6.76 0.37
N VAL A 320 28.00 6.53 1.55
CA VAL A 320 28.49 5.53 2.51
C VAL A 320 28.05 4.13 2.08
N SER A 321 29.03 3.32 1.63
CA SER A 321 28.85 1.89 1.38
C SER A 321 29.12 1.07 2.63
N PHE A 322 28.62 -0.17 2.67
CA PHE A 322 28.91 -1.09 3.77
C PHE A 322 30.41 -1.37 3.89
N ASN A 323 30.93 -1.14 5.09
CA ASN A 323 32.27 -1.47 5.52
C ASN A 323 32.20 -2.53 6.62
N TYR A 324 32.89 -3.67 6.41
CA TYR A 324 32.86 -4.80 7.31
C TYR A 324 33.60 -4.53 8.63
N ASP A 325 34.72 -3.82 8.59
CA ASP A 325 35.51 -3.49 9.79
C ASP A 325 34.75 -2.51 10.69
N THR A 326 34.13 -1.48 10.11
CA THR A 326 33.21 -0.58 10.82
C THR A 326 32.06 -1.34 11.48
N TYR A 327 31.46 -2.29 10.76
CA TYR A 327 30.42 -3.14 11.34
C TYR A 327 30.94 -3.99 12.51
N LEU A 328 32.11 -4.61 12.38
CA LEU A 328 32.70 -5.40 13.48
C LEU A 328 33.04 -4.55 14.71
N GLU A 329 33.59 -3.36 14.52
CA GLU A 329 33.89 -2.42 15.60
C GLU A 329 32.62 -2.03 16.37
N ILE A 330 31.53 -1.75 15.64
CA ILE A 330 30.21 -1.50 16.21
C ILE A 330 29.69 -2.72 16.98
N MET A 331 29.81 -3.91 16.40
CA MET A 331 29.24 -5.13 17.00
C MET A 331 30.00 -5.61 18.24
N LYS A 332 31.26 -5.20 18.45
CA LYS A 332 32.10 -5.62 19.58
C LYS A 332 31.54 -5.20 20.95
N ASP A 333 30.95 -4.00 21.04
CA ASP A 333 30.25 -3.48 22.23
C ASP A 333 28.94 -2.83 21.80
N PHE A 334 28.13 -3.59 21.05
CA PHE A 334 26.88 -3.07 20.49
C PHE A 334 25.94 -2.57 21.59
N LYS A 335 25.53 -1.31 21.47
CA LYS A 335 24.51 -0.67 22.29
C LYS A 335 23.58 0.11 21.38
N HIS A 336 22.33 0.24 21.79
CA HIS A 336 21.39 1.11 21.10
C HIS A 336 21.74 2.58 21.35
N CYS A 337 22.02 3.30 20.28
CA CYS A 337 22.56 4.66 20.29
C CYS A 337 21.49 5.70 19.92
N PHE A 338 20.43 5.33 19.20
CA PHE A 338 19.50 6.31 18.63
C PHE A 338 18.18 6.40 19.40
N LYS A 339 17.87 7.59 19.93
CA LYS A 339 16.53 7.91 20.38
C LYS A 339 15.65 8.21 19.16
N TRP A 340 14.66 7.36 18.93
CA TRP A 340 13.70 7.54 17.85
C TRP A 340 12.74 8.71 18.11
N GLU A 341 12.31 9.37 17.02
CA GLU A 341 11.37 10.51 17.06
C GLU A 341 9.95 10.09 16.71
N SER A 342 9.81 9.22 15.71
CA SER A 342 8.54 8.82 15.10
C SER A 342 8.24 7.33 15.27
N ILE A 343 9.11 6.61 15.96
CA ILE A 343 8.98 5.19 16.32
C ILE A 343 9.17 5.06 17.84
N THR A 344 8.51 4.08 18.44
CA THR A 344 8.77 3.67 19.83
C THR A 344 9.29 2.24 19.81
N ASP A 345 10.43 1.99 20.45
CA ASP A 345 10.99 0.65 20.65
C ASP A 345 11.47 0.52 22.10
N GLU A 346 11.33 -0.66 22.68
CA GLU A 346 11.75 -0.96 24.06
C GLU A 346 13.25 -0.75 24.29
N ASN A 347 14.08 -0.90 23.25
CA ASN A 347 15.54 -0.82 23.35
C ASN A 347 16.09 0.57 23.05
N MET A 348 15.26 1.54 22.65
CA MET A 348 15.75 2.89 22.33
C MET A 348 16.27 3.59 23.61
N PRO A 349 17.43 4.25 23.59
CA PRO A 349 17.91 5.03 24.72
C PRO A 349 17.03 6.27 24.96
N LYS A 350 17.17 6.89 26.14
CA LYS A 350 16.46 8.15 26.47
C LYS A 350 16.92 9.32 25.59
N THR A 351 18.19 9.33 25.20
CA THR A 351 18.83 10.36 24.37
C THR A 351 19.78 9.69 23.39
N THR A 352 19.94 10.27 22.20
CA THR A 352 20.93 9.77 21.24
C THR A 352 22.34 9.96 21.78
N ALA A 353 23.18 8.92 21.68
CA ALA A 353 24.57 8.93 22.12
C ALA A 353 25.46 8.19 21.10
N PHE A 354 26.48 8.87 20.57
CA PHE A 354 27.39 8.28 19.59
C PHE A 354 28.62 7.68 20.30
N SER A 355 28.94 6.42 19.97
CA SER A 355 30.15 5.75 20.47
C SER A 355 31.40 6.06 19.64
N PHE A 356 31.24 6.73 18.49
CA PHE A 356 32.31 7.01 17.53
C PHE A 356 32.21 8.45 17.02
N ASP A 357 33.35 9.02 16.64
CA ASP A 357 33.51 10.39 16.15
C ASP A 357 33.46 10.53 14.62
N LYS A 358 33.25 9.41 13.90
CA LYS A 358 33.14 9.36 12.45
C LYS A 358 31.70 9.21 11.99
N TYR A 359 31.34 9.95 10.93
CA TYR A 359 30.02 9.87 10.32
C TYR A 359 29.69 8.44 9.85
N GLU A 360 30.65 7.78 9.21
CA GLU A 360 30.48 6.45 8.63
C GLU A 360 30.10 5.43 9.72
N HIS A 361 30.71 5.50 10.90
CA HIS A 361 30.36 4.67 12.05
C HIS A 361 28.96 4.99 12.57
N ALA A 362 28.64 6.27 12.77
CA ALA A 362 27.33 6.67 13.25
C ALA A 362 26.21 6.27 12.28
N TYR A 363 26.45 6.37 10.97
CA TYR A 363 25.51 5.93 9.94
C TYR A 363 25.38 4.41 9.86
N HIS A 364 26.48 3.65 9.98
CA HIS A 364 26.41 2.19 10.10
C HIS A 364 25.63 1.74 11.35
N GLN A 365 25.81 2.43 12.47
CA GLN A 365 25.06 2.20 13.70
C GLN A 365 23.56 2.47 13.48
N LEU A 366 23.20 3.62 12.89
CA LEU A 366 21.82 3.97 12.55
C LEU A 366 21.17 2.86 11.70
N MET A 367 21.86 2.48 10.62
CA MET A 367 21.35 1.47 9.69
C MET A 367 21.22 0.10 10.35
N THR A 368 22.13 -0.26 11.26
CA THR A 368 22.05 -1.50 12.05
C THR A 368 20.80 -1.51 12.91
N GLU A 369 20.55 -0.45 13.66
CA GLU A 369 19.38 -0.35 14.53
C GLU A 369 18.06 -0.31 13.74
N LEU A 370 18.00 0.42 12.62
CA LEU A 370 16.84 0.42 11.72
C LEU A 370 16.57 -0.98 11.12
N VAL A 371 17.62 -1.74 10.77
CA VAL A 371 17.47 -3.12 10.28
C VAL A 371 16.96 -4.04 11.39
N LEU A 372 17.33 -3.84 12.65
CA LEU A 372 16.77 -4.60 13.77
C LEU A 372 15.26 -4.39 13.91
N LEU A 373 14.77 -3.15 13.78
CA LEU A 373 13.33 -2.85 13.74
C LEU A 373 12.65 -3.57 12.57
N GLN A 374 13.25 -3.52 11.38
CA GLN A 374 12.73 -4.23 10.21
C GLN A 374 12.65 -5.75 10.42
N ILE A 375 13.66 -6.34 11.06
CA ILE A 375 13.71 -7.78 11.35
C ILE A 375 12.55 -8.17 12.27
N LYS A 376 12.25 -7.37 13.30
CA LYS A 376 11.06 -7.60 14.16
C LYS A 376 9.78 -7.65 13.33
N CYS A 377 9.56 -6.67 12.45
CA CYS A 377 8.41 -6.66 11.54
C CYS A 377 8.35 -7.89 10.63
N ILE A 378 9.47 -8.26 10.00
CA ILE A 378 9.52 -9.45 9.13
C ILE A 378 9.17 -10.72 9.91
N LYS A 379 9.75 -10.90 11.11
CA LYS A 379 9.45 -12.05 11.96
C LYS A 379 7.97 -12.10 12.36
N HIS A 380 7.37 -10.97 12.73
CA HIS A 380 5.94 -10.90 13.05
C HIS A 380 5.03 -11.22 11.85
N ALA A 381 5.35 -10.70 10.66
CA ALA A 381 4.61 -10.99 9.43
C ALA A 381 4.74 -12.46 9.01
N LEU A 382 5.89 -13.08 9.27
CA LEU A 382 6.11 -14.51 9.07
C LEU A 382 5.30 -15.35 10.06
N GLY A 383 5.27 -14.99 11.34
CA GLY A 383 4.73 -15.86 12.39
C GLY A 383 5.37 -17.25 12.30
N ASN A 384 4.54 -18.30 12.31
CA ASN A 384 4.97 -19.68 12.12
C ASN A 384 5.15 -20.13 10.65
N ASP A 385 4.92 -19.26 9.67
CA ASP A 385 5.09 -19.66 8.27
C ASP A 385 6.56 -19.95 7.91
N SER A 386 6.80 -21.16 7.38
CA SER A 386 8.08 -21.51 6.77
C SER A 386 8.23 -20.85 5.40
N ILE A 387 8.83 -19.66 5.37
CA ILE A 387 9.11 -18.89 4.16
C ILE A 387 10.63 -18.76 3.93
N ALA A 388 11.08 -19.21 2.76
CA ALA A 388 12.50 -19.24 2.39
C ALA A 388 12.95 -18.04 1.54
N ARG A 389 12.07 -17.08 1.23
CA ARG A 389 12.34 -15.98 0.28
C ARG A 389 11.85 -14.64 0.79
N ILE A 390 12.71 -13.64 0.69
CA ILE A 390 12.41 -12.24 1.01
C ILE A 390 12.68 -11.43 -0.25
N TYR A 391 11.68 -10.67 -0.69
CA TYR A 391 11.84 -9.64 -1.71
C TYR A 391 11.81 -8.28 -1.05
N VAL A 392 12.77 -7.42 -1.36
CA VAL A 392 12.83 -6.04 -0.85
C VAL A 392 12.66 -5.09 -2.03
N ASP A 393 11.76 -4.15 -1.86
CA ASP A 393 11.32 -3.22 -2.90
C ASP A 393 11.25 -1.79 -2.34
N GLY A 394 11.35 -0.78 -3.20
CA GLY A 394 11.31 0.62 -2.81
C GLY A 394 12.66 1.23 -2.39
N GLY A 395 12.65 2.30 -1.60
CA GLY A 395 13.82 3.18 -1.39
C GLY A 395 15.04 2.49 -0.79
N PHE A 396 14.85 1.61 0.19
CA PHE A 396 15.95 0.91 0.87
C PHE A 396 16.51 -0.25 0.04
N SER A 397 15.85 -0.64 -1.05
CA SER A 397 16.35 -1.69 -1.96
C SER A 397 17.69 -1.34 -2.62
N ASN A 398 18.04 -0.05 -2.65
CA ASN A 398 19.29 0.48 -3.18
C ASN A 398 20.31 0.89 -2.08
N ASN A 399 19.97 0.75 -0.79
CA ASN A 399 20.89 1.06 0.31
C ASN A 399 21.78 -0.16 0.59
N ASP A 400 23.07 -0.05 0.29
CA ASP A 400 24.03 -1.16 0.38
C ASP A 400 24.15 -1.73 1.81
N ILE A 401 24.24 -0.85 2.82
CA ILE A 401 24.34 -1.22 4.24
C ILE A 401 23.09 -1.99 4.67
N TYR A 402 21.91 -1.43 4.38
CA TYR A 402 20.63 -2.05 4.72
C TYR A 402 20.50 -3.46 4.16
N ILE A 403 20.80 -3.63 2.86
CA ILE A 403 20.64 -4.90 2.17
C ILE A 403 21.64 -5.94 2.65
N LYS A 404 22.90 -5.56 2.91
CA LYS A 404 23.91 -6.48 3.46
C LYS A 404 23.57 -6.93 4.87
N LEU A 405 23.18 -6.00 5.75
CA LEU A 405 22.77 -6.30 7.13
C LEU A 405 21.53 -7.19 7.15
N LEU A 406 20.52 -6.89 6.33
CA LEU A 406 19.29 -7.69 6.26
C LEU A 406 19.56 -9.08 5.69
N SER A 407 20.40 -9.18 4.65
CA SER A 407 20.80 -10.48 4.06
C SER A 407 21.59 -11.33 5.06
N HIS A 408 22.47 -10.71 5.85
CA HIS A 408 23.22 -11.39 6.90
C HIS A 408 22.33 -11.94 8.01
N ASN A 409 21.38 -11.12 8.50
CA ASN A 409 20.45 -11.55 9.55
C ASN A 409 19.46 -12.64 9.09
N PHE A 410 19.19 -12.73 7.78
CA PHE A 410 18.38 -13.78 7.16
C PHE A 410 19.22 -14.72 6.29
N ASN A 411 20.41 -15.11 6.76
CA ASN A 411 21.34 -15.98 6.02
C ASN A 411 20.77 -17.35 5.61
N ASN A 412 19.75 -17.84 6.31
CA ASN A 412 19.02 -19.06 5.99
C ASN A 412 17.89 -18.86 4.95
N LYS A 413 17.68 -17.64 4.46
CA LYS A 413 16.67 -17.29 3.45
C LYS A 413 17.34 -16.68 2.22
N LYS A 414 16.62 -16.70 1.09
CA LYS A 414 17.07 -16.08 -0.17
C LYS A 414 16.50 -14.68 -0.26
N LEU A 415 17.35 -13.67 -0.14
CA LEU A 415 16.98 -12.27 -0.30
C LEU A 415 17.18 -11.80 -1.74
N SER A 416 16.25 -11.02 -2.26
CA SER A 416 16.38 -10.37 -3.56
C SER A 416 15.80 -8.97 -3.52
N THR A 417 16.40 -8.03 -4.26
CA THR A 417 15.82 -6.69 -4.45
C THR A 417 15.22 -6.55 -5.83
N THR A 418 14.24 -5.65 -5.93
CA THR A 418 13.52 -5.30 -7.15
C THR A 418 13.37 -3.79 -7.26
N ASP A 419 13.30 -3.29 -8.48
CA ASP A 419 12.87 -1.92 -8.78
C ASP A 419 11.42 -1.96 -9.27
N ALA A 420 10.48 -1.65 -8.38
CA ALA A 420 9.06 -1.56 -8.70
C ALA A 420 8.55 -0.13 -8.80
N SER A 421 9.31 0.79 -9.39
CA SER A 421 8.85 2.18 -9.62
C SER A 421 7.45 2.30 -10.27
N LEU A 422 6.97 1.23 -10.94
CA LEU A 422 5.63 1.11 -11.55
C LEU A 422 4.70 0.07 -10.89
N GLY A 423 4.99 -0.36 -9.65
CA GLY A 423 4.39 -1.53 -9.01
C GLY A 423 2.86 -1.57 -9.06
N SER A 424 2.20 -0.50 -8.60
CA SER A 424 0.73 -0.43 -8.52
C SER A 424 0.08 -0.36 -9.91
N ALA A 425 0.60 0.50 -10.80
CA ALA A 425 0.13 0.61 -12.17
C ALA A 425 0.25 -0.70 -12.96
N LEU A 426 1.40 -1.37 -12.83
CA LEU A 426 1.65 -2.66 -13.46
C LEU A 426 0.75 -3.76 -12.86
N GLY A 427 0.51 -3.73 -11.55
CA GLY A 427 -0.50 -4.57 -10.89
C GLY A 427 -1.89 -4.42 -11.50
N ALA A 428 -2.35 -3.19 -11.72
CA ALA A 428 -3.63 -2.93 -12.38
C ALA A 428 -3.66 -3.40 -13.84
N ALA A 429 -2.57 -3.28 -14.59
CA ALA A 429 -2.49 -3.84 -15.94
C ALA A 429 -2.56 -5.38 -15.93
N ILE A 430 -1.91 -6.02 -14.94
CA ILE A 430 -1.91 -7.47 -14.78
C ILE A 430 -3.28 -8.01 -14.36
N SER A 431 -4.01 -7.31 -13.49
CA SER A 431 -5.30 -7.79 -12.97
C SER A 431 -6.40 -7.87 -14.03
N ILE A 432 -6.34 -7.03 -15.06
CA ILE A 432 -7.25 -7.11 -16.22
C ILE A 432 -6.72 -8.02 -17.34
N SER A 433 -5.50 -8.54 -17.22
CA SER A 433 -4.85 -9.37 -18.23
C SER A 433 -5.01 -10.87 -17.96
N ASP A 434 -5.36 -11.60 -19.02
CA ASP A 434 -5.44 -13.06 -19.03
C ASP A 434 -4.05 -13.73 -19.20
N LYS A 435 -2.98 -12.92 -19.36
CA LYS A 435 -1.61 -13.43 -19.56
C LYS A 435 -1.09 -14.07 -18.27
N LYS A 436 -0.73 -15.35 -18.34
CA LYS A 436 -0.03 -16.05 -17.26
C LYS A 436 1.39 -15.52 -17.11
N LEU A 437 1.75 -15.09 -15.91
CA LEU A 437 3.12 -14.69 -15.58
C LEU A 437 3.97 -15.91 -15.24
N ASN A 438 5.28 -15.80 -15.43
CA ASN A 438 6.24 -16.84 -15.08
C ASN A 438 7.37 -16.27 -14.22
N SER A 439 8.26 -17.13 -13.74
CA SER A 439 9.35 -16.74 -12.84
C SER A 439 10.37 -15.76 -13.43
N LYS A 440 10.40 -15.59 -14.77
CA LYS A 440 11.28 -14.61 -15.45
C LYS A 440 10.68 -13.21 -15.45
N PHE A 441 9.37 -13.06 -15.19
CA PHE A 441 8.67 -11.78 -15.27
C PHE A 441 9.33 -10.70 -14.40
N LEU A 442 9.60 -11.01 -13.13
CA LEU A 442 10.26 -10.07 -12.22
C LEU A 442 11.69 -9.73 -12.69
N LYS A 443 12.43 -10.68 -13.26
CA LYS A 443 13.75 -10.38 -13.83
C LYS A 443 13.66 -9.43 -15.03
N GLN A 444 12.63 -9.56 -15.86
CA GLN A 444 12.45 -8.78 -17.08
C GLN A 444 11.86 -7.39 -16.84
N ASN A 445 11.04 -7.23 -15.80
CA ASN A 445 10.25 -6.02 -15.56
C ASN A 445 10.56 -5.30 -14.23
N TYR A 446 11.29 -5.94 -13.31
CA TYR A 446 11.58 -5.40 -11.96
C TYR A 446 13.08 -5.40 -11.63
N ALA A 447 13.96 -5.52 -12.62
CA ALA A 447 15.43 -5.51 -12.44
C ALA A 447 15.93 -6.39 -11.27
N LEU A 448 15.35 -7.58 -11.10
CA LEU A 448 15.58 -8.46 -9.94
C LEU A 448 17.08 -8.75 -9.69
N LYS A 449 17.59 -8.37 -8.51
CA LYS A 449 18.95 -8.65 -8.03
C LYS A 449 18.91 -9.63 -6.86
N LYS A 450 19.80 -10.61 -6.85
CA LYS A 450 19.95 -11.56 -5.73
C LYS A 450 21.09 -11.10 -4.83
N HIS A 451 20.90 -11.26 -3.52
CA HIS A 451 21.90 -10.88 -2.53
C HIS A 451 22.37 -12.10 -1.77
N VAL A 452 23.65 -12.09 -1.41
CA VAL A 452 24.28 -13.12 -0.58
C VAL A 452 24.70 -12.49 0.74
N PRO A 453 24.58 -13.20 1.87
CA PRO A 453 25.15 -12.76 3.14
C PRO A 453 26.66 -12.51 2.99
N PHE A 454 27.18 -11.51 3.67
CA PHE A 454 28.63 -11.41 3.85
C PHE A 454 29.13 -12.52 4.79
N ILE A 455 30.36 -12.99 4.56
CA ILE A 455 31.00 -14.03 5.36
C ILE A 455 31.59 -13.36 6.60
N VAL A 456 31.27 -13.89 7.77
CA VAL A 456 31.97 -13.54 9.00
C VAL A 456 33.18 -14.45 9.10
N ASN A 457 34.38 -13.92 8.89
CA ASN A 457 35.60 -14.63 9.24
C ASN A 457 35.69 -14.61 10.77
N GLY A 458 35.51 -15.79 11.38
CA GLY A 458 35.53 -15.98 12.83
C GLY A 458 36.92 -15.96 13.44
#